data_AF-A0A2N2MJ36-F1
#
_entry.id   AF-A0A2N2MJ36-F1
#
_cell.length_a   1.000
_cell.length_b   1.000
_cell.length_c   1.000
_cell.angle_alpha   90.00
_cell.angle_beta   90.00
_cell.angle_gamma   90.00
#
_symmetry.space_group_name_H-M   'P 1'
#
loop_
_entity.id
_entity.type
_entity.pdbx_description
1 polymer ?
#
loop_
_entity_poly.entity_id
_entity_poly.type
_entity_poly.pdbx_seq_one_letter_code
_entity_poly.pdbx_strand_id
1 'polypeptide(L)'
;MSNEIPLIPHSRQAEEAVIGAVLINPDVYIELSEFLAAEDFYIHRLRFVWQAFARLVERRVPIDILTVSESLEKQGQLEEVGGAAILVGMLNATPTTLHADAYGQIVREAAVRRQMLTAANKIATLANDQALELPLATEQSVAALEGAILRETGGQLVPLRDALGQAFDQIDALSRISELPGTPSGLIDLDHRLGNFQAGALYVLAARPGLGKTSLALT
;
A
#
# COMPACT_ATOMS: atom_id res chain seq x y z
N MET A 1 -28.14 26.01 8.76
CA MET A 1 -26.90 25.37 8.28
C MET A 1 -26.97 23.93 8.74
N SER A 2 -27.37 23.03 7.84
CA SER A 2 -27.57 21.62 8.14
C SER A 2 -26.25 21.02 8.57
N ASN A 3 -26.15 20.63 9.85
CA ASN A 3 -24.99 19.94 10.39
C ASN A 3 -25.08 18.47 9.94
N GLU A 4 -24.89 18.23 8.64
CA GLU A 4 -24.72 16.88 8.13
C GLU A 4 -23.34 16.40 8.61
N ILE A 5 -23.35 15.40 9.50
CA ILE A 5 -22.15 14.64 9.83
C ILE A 5 -21.57 14.16 8.49
N PRO A 6 -20.33 14.52 8.13
CA PRO A 6 -19.77 14.08 6.85
C PRO A 6 -19.76 12.55 6.83
N LEU A 7 -20.53 11.98 5.90
CA LEU A 7 -20.61 10.54 5.71
C LEU A 7 -19.18 10.03 5.45
N ILE A 8 -18.70 9.12 6.29
CA ILE A 8 -17.36 8.52 6.12
C ILE A 8 -17.30 7.94 4.70
N PRO A 9 -16.28 8.26 3.87
CA PRO A 9 -16.23 7.78 2.49
C PRO A 9 -16.25 6.25 2.39
N HIS A 10 -17.29 5.69 1.77
CA HIS A 10 -17.45 4.27 1.48
C HIS A 10 -18.45 4.04 0.36
N SER A 11 -18.39 2.86 -0.28
CA SER A 11 -19.40 2.41 -1.23
C SER A 11 -19.75 0.96 -0.94
N ARG A 12 -20.89 0.74 -0.27
CA ARG A 12 -21.36 -0.61 0.07
C ARG A 12 -21.52 -1.49 -1.18
N GLN A 13 -22.06 -0.92 -2.25
CA GLN A 13 -22.28 -1.65 -3.50
C GLN A 13 -20.95 -2.08 -4.13
N ALA A 14 -19.93 -1.22 -4.13
CA ALA A 14 -18.61 -1.58 -4.65
C ALA A 14 -17.95 -2.66 -3.79
N GLU A 15 -18.02 -2.54 -2.46
CA GLU A 15 -17.44 -3.52 -1.55
C GLU A 15 -18.10 -4.91 -1.68
N GLU A 16 -19.43 -4.98 -1.73
CA GLU A 16 -20.16 -6.23 -1.94
C GLU A 16 -19.87 -6.79 -3.35
N ALA A 17 -19.77 -5.93 -4.38
CA ALA A 17 -19.47 -6.35 -5.75
C ALA A 17 -18.06 -6.94 -5.89
N VAL A 18 -17.05 -6.38 -5.21
CA VAL A 18 -15.68 -6.92 -5.18
C VAL A 18 -15.65 -8.32 -4.58
N ILE A 19 -16.28 -8.52 -3.41
CA ILE A 19 -16.32 -9.83 -2.76
C ILE A 19 -17.05 -10.85 -3.65
N GLY A 20 -18.21 -10.47 -4.20
CA GLY A 20 -18.94 -11.35 -5.11
C GLY A 20 -18.16 -11.64 -6.40
N ALA A 21 -17.40 -10.68 -6.95
CA ALA A 21 -16.59 -10.91 -8.13
C ALA A 21 -15.50 -11.97 -7.90
N VAL A 22 -14.83 -11.94 -6.73
CA VAL A 22 -13.86 -12.97 -6.33
C VAL A 22 -14.52 -14.33 -6.13
N LEU A 23 -15.73 -14.37 -5.57
CA LEU A 23 -16.47 -15.63 -5.40
C LEU A 23 -16.95 -16.24 -6.74
N ILE A 24 -17.25 -15.41 -7.76
CA ILE A 24 -17.61 -15.87 -9.11
C ILE A 24 -16.37 -16.33 -9.88
N ASN A 25 -15.31 -15.53 -9.86
CA ASN A 25 -14.05 -15.81 -10.52
C ASN A 25 -12.88 -15.61 -9.53
N PRO A 26 -12.39 -16.68 -8.89
CA PRO A 26 -11.28 -16.61 -7.94
C PRO A 26 -9.99 -15.96 -8.47
N ASP A 27 -9.73 -16.02 -9.78
CA ASP A 27 -8.51 -15.46 -10.37
C ASP A 27 -8.44 -13.93 -10.21
N VAL A 28 -9.60 -13.27 -10.16
CA VAL A 28 -9.72 -11.81 -9.92
C VAL A 28 -9.14 -11.40 -8.58
N TYR A 29 -9.09 -12.30 -7.60
CA TYR A 29 -8.46 -12.00 -6.31
C TYR A 29 -7.00 -11.59 -6.48
N ILE A 30 -6.27 -12.27 -7.37
CA ILE A 30 -4.84 -12.03 -7.56
C ILE A 30 -4.62 -10.58 -8.03
N GLU A 31 -5.33 -10.17 -9.07
CA GLU A 31 -5.28 -8.82 -9.65
C GLU A 31 -5.66 -7.75 -8.62
N LEU A 32 -6.78 -7.94 -7.90
CA LEU A 32 -7.23 -6.98 -6.90
C LEU A 32 -6.31 -6.90 -5.68
N SER A 33 -5.70 -8.02 -5.29
CA SER A 33 -4.80 -8.08 -4.13
C SER A 33 -3.52 -7.27 -4.30
N GLU A 34 -3.17 -6.87 -5.53
CA GLU A 34 -2.01 -6.02 -5.81
C GLU A 34 -2.16 -4.60 -5.21
N PHE A 35 -3.39 -4.10 -5.09
CA PHE A 35 -3.65 -2.74 -4.63
C PHE A 35 -4.70 -2.62 -3.53
N LEU A 36 -5.49 -3.68 -3.29
CA LEU A 36 -6.56 -3.70 -2.32
C LEU A 36 -6.22 -4.64 -1.15
N ALA A 37 -6.41 -4.15 0.07
CA ALA A 37 -6.21 -4.94 1.28
C ALA A 37 -7.49 -5.05 2.13
N ALA A 38 -7.48 -5.95 3.12
CA ALA A 38 -8.64 -6.15 3.99
C ALA A 38 -9.05 -4.85 4.71
N GLU A 39 -8.10 -4.00 5.10
CA GLU A 39 -8.38 -2.75 5.83
C GLU A 39 -9.05 -1.70 4.94
N ASP A 40 -8.99 -1.87 3.62
CA ASP A 40 -9.59 -0.95 2.65
C ASP A 40 -11.10 -1.12 2.54
N PHE A 41 -11.68 -2.20 3.07
CA PHE A 41 -13.13 -2.33 3.22
C PHE A 41 -13.61 -1.52 4.42
N TYR A 42 -14.62 -0.69 4.25
CA TYR A 42 -15.26 0.00 5.38
C TYR A 42 -16.12 -0.97 6.18
N ILE A 43 -16.84 -1.86 5.50
CA ILE A 43 -17.74 -2.81 6.13
C ILE A 43 -16.92 -3.93 6.79
N HIS A 44 -16.94 -3.94 8.12
CA HIS A 44 -16.08 -4.83 8.92
C HIS A 44 -16.20 -6.31 8.54
N ARG A 45 -17.42 -6.82 8.36
CA ARG A 45 -17.65 -8.22 7.94
C ARG A 45 -16.99 -8.57 6.59
N LEU A 46 -16.87 -7.62 5.66
CA LEU A 46 -16.25 -7.88 4.36
C LEU A 46 -14.73 -7.99 4.48
N ARG A 47 -14.13 -7.37 5.52
CA ARG A 47 -12.71 -7.59 5.86
C ARG A 47 -12.44 -9.04 6.18
N PHE A 48 -13.31 -9.69 6.97
CA PHE A 48 -13.15 -11.09 7.33
C PHE A 48 -13.21 -12.00 6.11
N VAL A 49 -14.11 -11.70 5.17
CA VAL A 49 -14.22 -12.45 3.92
C VAL A 49 -12.95 -12.27 3.08
N TRP A 50 -12.45 -11.05 2.93
CA TRP A 50 -11.19 -10.79 2.23
C TRP A 50 -10.00 -11.51 2.86
N GLN A 51 -9.90 -11.50 4.20
CA GLN A 51 -8.88 -12.25 4.93
C GLN A 51 -9.02 -13.77 4.75
N ALA A 52 -10.25 -14.27 4.60
CA ALA A 52 -10.48 -15.68 4.27
C ALA A 52 -9.93 -16.02 2.89
N PHE A 53 -10.13 -15.17 1.87
CA PHE A 53 -9.52 -15.35 0.55
C PHE A 53 -8.00 -15.43 0.64
N ALA A 54 -7.37 -14.48 1.36
CA ALA A 54 -5.93 -14.46 1.56
C ALA A 54 -5.40 -15.78 2.18
N ARG A 55 -6.07 -16.27 3.23
CA ARG A 55 -5.70 -17.55 3.89
C ARG A 55 -5.86 -18.75 2.97
N LEU A 56 -6.91 -18.78 2.15
CA LEU A 56 -7.14 -19.89 1.21
C LEU A 56 -6.07 -19.91 0.13
N VAL A 57 -5.72 -18.75 -0.43
CA VAL A 57 -4.65 -18.60 -1.43
C VAL A 57 -3.30 -18.99 -0.86
N GLU A 58 -2.96 -18.54 0.35
CA GLU A 58 -1.72 -18.92 1.05
C GLU A 58 -1.62 -20.44 1.23
N ARG A 59 -2.73 -21.10 1.55
CA ARG A 59 -2.83 -22.56 1.72
C ARG A 59 -3.00 -23.32 0.40
N ARG A 60 -3.06 -22.62 -0.74
CA ARG A 60 -3.33 -23.20 -2.07
C ARG A 60 -4.64 -23.99 -2.12
N VAL A 61 -5.65 -23.52 -1.40
CA VAL A 61 -7.02 -24.06 -1.41
C VAL A 61 -7.86 -23.18 -2.33
N PRO A 62 -8.67 -23.76 -3.24
CA PRO A 62 -9.53 -22.98 -4.12
C PRO A 62 -10.54 -22.14 -3.32
N ILE A 63 -10.80 -20.92 -3.80
CA ILE A 63 -11.82 -20.05 -3.23
C ILE A 63 -13.17 -20.47 -3.80
N ASP A 64 -14.07 -20.91 -2.94
CA ASP A 64 -15.49 -21.10 -3.22
C ASP A 64 -16.32 -20.83 -1.95
N ILE A 65 -17.65 -20.85 -2.05
CA ILE A 65 -18.52 -20.54 -0.91
C ILE A 65 -18.29 -21.49 0.26
N LEU A 66 -18.03 -22.77 -0.01
CA LEU A 66 -17.85 -23.78 1.02
C LEU A 66 -16.51 -23.59 1.72
N THR A 67 -15.41 -23.45 0.98
CA THR A 67 -14.06 -23.26 1.54
C THR A 67 -13.94 -21.94 2.29
N VAL A 68 -14.59 -20.88 1.80
CA VAL A 68 -14.66 -19.58 2.49
C VAL A 68 -15.47 -19.70 3.78
N SER A 69 -16.63 -20.36 3.74
CA SER A 69 -17.45 -20.58 4.93
C SER A 69 -16.70 -21.38 5.99
N GLU A 70 -16.03 -22.47 5.60
CA GLU A 70 -15.21 -23.28 6.50
C GLU A 70 -14.03 -22.46 7.06
N SER A 71 -13.38 -21.63 6.23
CA SER A 71 -12.30 -20.76 6.71
C SER A 71 -12.80 -19.71 7.71
N LEU A 72 -14.02 -19.18 7.55
CA LEU A 72 -14.61 -18.21 8.47
C LEU A 72 -15.06 -18.89 9.76
N GLU A 73 -15.63 -20.10 9.67
CA GLU A 73 -16.06 -20.89 10.82
C GLU A 73 -14.88 -21.27 11.71
N LYS A 74 -13.75 -21.70 11.13
CA LYS A 74 -12.51 -21.99 11.87
C LYS A 74 -11.96 -20.78 12.64
N GLN A 75 -12.32 -19.57 12.24
CA GLN A 75 -11.93 -18.32 12.91
C GLN A 75 -13.02 -17.78 13.84
N GLY A 76 -14.16 -18.47 13.97
CA GLY A 76 -15.32 -17.97 14.72
C GLY A 76 -16.00 -16.74 14.09
N GLN A 77 -15.74 -16.46 12.81
CA GLN A 77 -16.20 -15.24 12.12
C GLN A 77 -17.43 -15.46 11.23
N LEU A 78 -17.84 -16.71 10.98
CA LEU A 78 -18.94 -17.01 10.05
C LEU A 78 -20.27 -16.37 10.49
N GLU A 79 -20.59 -16.45 11.78
CA GLU A 79 -21.81 -15.84 12.33
C GLU A 79 -21.77 -14.31 12.27
N GLU A 80 -20.61 -13.69 12.55
CA GLU A 80 -20.43 -12.23 12.47
C GLU A 80 -20.60 -11.69 11.05
N VAL A 81 -20.24 -12.48 10.05
CA VAL A 81 -20.43 -12.14 8.64
C VAL A 81 -21.92 -12.21 8.25
N GLY A 82 -22.73 -13.01 8.93
CA GLY A 82 -24.15 -13.26 8.62
C GLY A 82 -24.41 -14.64 8.03
N GLY A 83 -23.47 -15.58 8.20
CA GLY A 83 -23.57 -16.96 7.71
C GLY A 83 -23.33 -17.11 6.21
N ALA A 84 -23.35 -18.35 5.72
CA ALA A 84 -23.09 -18.64 4.30
C ALA A 84 -24.10 -17.96 3.33
N ALA A 85 -25.32 -17.66 3.81
CA ALA A 85 -26.36 -17.02 3.00
C ALA A 85 -25.95 -15.62 2.51
N ILE A 86 -25.17 -14.85 3.29
CA ILE A 86 -24.74 -13.52 2.87
C ILE A 86 -23.74 -13.57 1.71
N LEU A 87 -22.90 -14.61 1.66
CA LEU A 87 -21.93 -14.82 0.58
C LEU A 87 -22.66 -15.09 -0.74
N VAL A 88 -23.74 -15.89 -0.68
CA VAL A 88 -24.65 -16.09 -1.82
C VAL A 88 -25.35 -14.78 -2.21
N GLY A 89 -25.73 -13.95 -1.24
CA GLY A 89 -26.29 -12.62 -1.50
C GLY A 89 -25.34 -11.71 -2.29
N MET A 90 -24.06 -11.70 -1.93
CA MET A 90 -23.03 -10.90 -2.62
C MET A 90 -22.79 -11.39 -4.05
N LEU A 91 -22.78 -12.71 -4.29
CA LEU A 91 -22.72 -13.29 -5.63
C LEU A 91 -23.83 -12.74 -6.54
N ASN A 92 -25.06 -12.69 -6.04
CA ASN A 92 -26.21 -12.20 -6.81
C ASN A 92 -26.23 -10.68 -6.99
N ALA A 93 -25.57 -9.95 -6.10
CA ALA A 93 -25.46 -8.50 -6.16
C ALA A 93 -24.37 -8.03 -7.15
N THR A 94 -23.40 -8.89 -7.49
CA THR A 94 -22.33 -8.57 -8.44
C THR A 94 -22.84 -8.65 -9.88
N PRO A 95 -22.86 -7.52 -10.63
CA PRO A 95 -23.38 -7.53 -12.00
C PRO A 95 -22.50 -8.29 -12.98
N THR A 96 -21.18 -8.16 -12.83
CA THR A 96 -20.17 -8.80 -13.69
C THR A 96 -18.80 -8.82 -13.00
N THR A 97 -18.00 -9.84 -13.29
CA THR A 97 -16.59 -9.91 -12.88
C THR A 97 -15.68 -9.05 -13.75
N LEU A 98 -16.10 -8.69 -14.97
CA LEU A 98 -15.31 -7.92 -15.93
C LEU A 98 -14.93 -6.50 -15.43
N HIS A 99 -15.67 -5.98 -14.45
CA HIS A 99 -15.45 -4.65 -13.88
C HIS A 99 -14.95 -4.71 -12.43
N ALA A 100 -14.43 -5.86 -12.00
CA ALA A 100 -13.93 -6.03 -10.64
C ALA A 100 -12.86 -5.00 -10.29
N ASP A 101 -11.93 -4.70 -11.20
CA ASP A 101 -10.91 -3.67 -11.01
C ASP A 101 -11.50 -2.29 -10.73
N ALA A 102 -12.52 -1.90 -11.49
CA ALA A 102 -13.20 -0.61 -11.29
C ALA A 102 -13.90 -0.56 -9.92
N TYR A 103 -14.52 -1.65 -9.48
CA TYR A 103 -15.11 -1.73 -8.15
C TYR A 103 -14.02 -1.68 -7.06
N GLY A 104 -12.91 -2.40 -7.24
CA GLY A 104 -11.76 -2.37 -6.35
C GLY A 104 -11.17 -0.97 -6.21
N GLN A 105 -11.03 -0.23 -7.33
CA GLN A 105 -10.56 1.15 -7.33
C GLN A 105 -11.49 2.07 -6.54
N ILE A 106 -12.82 1.92 -6.67
CA ILE A 106 -13.77 2.69 -5.87
C ILE A 106 -13.58 2.42 -4.36
N VAL A 107 -13.40 1.16 -3.98
CA VAL A 107 -13.13 0.79 -2.57
C VAL A 107 -11.80 1.39 -2.10
N ARG A 108 -10.75 1.31 -2.92
CA ARG A 108 -9.43 1.85 -2.62
C ARG A 108 -9.44 3.37 -2.47
N GLU A 109 -10.09 4.09 -3.38
CA GLU A 109 -10.24 5.54 -3.29
C GLU A 109 -10.97 5.95 -2.01
N ALA A 110 -12.05 5.24 -1.68
CA ALA A 110 -12.78 5.48 -0.43
C ALA A 110 -11.88 5.21 0.79
N ALA A 111 -11.07 4.15 0.77
CA ALA A 111 -10.12 3.84 1.84
C ALA A 111 -9.05 4.93 2.03
N VAL A 112 -8.45 5.42 0.94
CA VAL A 112 -7.48 6.52 0.97
C VAL A 112 -8.12 7.78 1.54
N ARG A 113 -9.33 8.12 1.11
CA ARG A 113 -10.06 9.27 1.68
C ARG A 113 -10.32 9.11 3.19
N ARG A 114 -10.64 7.90 3.66
CA ARG A 114 -10.77 7.63 5.11
C ARG A 114 -9.45 7.80 5.84
N GLN A 115 -8.34 7.31 5.29
CA GLN A 115 -7.01 7.48 5.87
C GLN A 115 -6.60 8.96 5.95
N MET A 116 -6.89 9.74 4.91
CA MET A 116 -6.67 11.19 4.92
C MET A 116 -7.48 11.89 6.03
N LEU A 117 -8.74 11.50 6.23
CA LEU A 117 -9.56 12.02 7.34
C LEU A 117 -8.98 11.65 8.70
N THR A 118 -8.50 10.41 8.87
CA THR A 118 -7.83 9.97 10.11
C THR A 118 -6.56 10.78 10.36
N ALA A 119 -5.72 11.00 9.34
CA ALA A 119 -4.53 11.82 9.46
C ALA A 119 -4.87 13.28 9.81
N ALA A 120 -5.86 13.87 9.13
CA ALA A 120 -6.31 15.23 9.43
C ALA A 120 -6.79 15.38 10.87
N ASN A 121 -7.57 14.41 11.37
CA ASN A 121 -8.02 14.40 12.77
C ASN A 121 -6.83 14.24 13.73
N LYS A 122 -5.85 13.40 13.41
CA LYS A 122 -4.65 13.23 14.24
C LYS A 122 -3.83 14.53 14.29
N ILE A 123 -3.63 15.20 13.17
CA ILE A 123 -2.96 16.51 13.10
C ILE A 123 -3.74 17.53 13.95
N ALA A 124 -5.07 17.56 13.83
CA ALA A 124 -5.90 18.45 14.65
C ALA A 124 -5.78 18.15 16.15
N THR A 125 -5.68 16.88 16.56
CA THR A 125 -5.43 16.50 17.96
C THR A 125 -4.05 16.97 18.42
N LEU A 126 -3.00 16.74 17.63
CA LEU A 126 -1.64 17.17 17.95
C LEU A 126 -1.53 18.69 18.07
N ALA A 127 -2.21 19.44 17.20
CA ALA A 127 -2.22 20.90 17.25
C ALA A 127 -2.93 21.47 18.50
N ASN A 128 -3.88 20.73 19.09
CA ASN A 128 -4.57 21.12 20.31
C ASN A 128 -3.84 20.69 21.59
N ASP A 129 -2.86 19.79 21.50
CA ASP A 129 -2.11 19.31 22.65
C ASP A 129 -1.02 20.30 23.07
N GLN A 130 -1.35 21.17 24.03
CA GLN A 130 -0.43 22.17 24.56
C GLN A 130 0.68 21.59 25.46
N ALA A 131 0.57 20.31 25.85
CA ALA A 131 1.61 19.65 26.64
C ALA A 131 2.75 19.09 25.76
N LEU A 132 2.50 18.95 24.45
CA LEU A 132 3.46 18.43 23.50
C LEU A 132 4.38 19.54 22.97
N GLU A 133 5.68 19.27 22.88
CA GLU A 133 6.62 20.22 22.27
C GLU A 133 6.33 20.38 20.77
N LEU A 134 6.28 21.64 20.30
CA LEU A 134 5.91 21.97 18.92
C LEU A 134 6.76 21.26 17.84
N PRO A 135 8.10 21.08 17.99
CA PRO A 135 8.89 20.32 17.04
C PRO A 135 8.42 18.86 16.90
N LEU A 136 8.12 18.22 18.02
CA LEU A 136 7.65 16.83 18.06
C LEU A 136 6.23 16.71 17.50
N ALA A 137 5.34 17.67 17.79
CA ALA A 137 4.00 17.73 17.21
C ALA A 137 4.04 17.85 15.68
N THR A 138 5.00 18.63 15.16
CA THR A 138 5.20 18.83 13.72
C THR A 138 5.69 17.55 13.04
N GLU A 139 6.70 16.90 13.61
CA GLU A 139 7.24 15.62 13.11
C GLU A 139 6.14 14.54 13.05
N GLN A 140 5.37 14.37 14.14
CA GLN A 140 4.28 13.40 14.20
C GLN A 140 3.15 13.71 13.21
N SER A 141 2.91 15.00 12.90
CA SER A 141 1.92 15.43 11.92
C SER A 141 2.34 15.07 10.49
N VAL A 142 3.61 15.27 10.14
CA VAL A 142 4.18 14.86 8.85
C VAL A 142 4.09 13.34 8.70
N ALA A 143 4.54 12.59 9.72
CA ALA A 143 4.47 11.13 9.70
C ALA A 143 3.03 10.59 9.55
N ALA A 144 2.04 11.25 10.16
CA ALA A 144 0.63 10.89 10.01
C ALA A 144 0.12 11.11 8.59
N LEU A 145 0.53 12.19 7.94
CA LEU A 145 0.16 12.48 6.55
C LEU A 145 0.84 11.51 5.58
N GLU A 146 2.14 11.25 5.77
CA GLU A 146 2.91 10.30 4.98
C GLU A 146 2.30 8.90 5.06
N GLY A 147 1.95 8.40 6.24
CA GLY A 147 1.30 7.09 6.39
C GLY A 147 -0.10 6.99 5.77
N ALA A 148 -0.79 8.11 5.55
CA ALA A 148 -2.09 8.12 4.88
C ALA A 148 -1.99 8.21 3.34
N ILE A 149 -0.88 8.73 2.81
CA ILE A 149 -0.64 8.87 1.37
C ILE A 149 0.17 7.67 0.85
N LEU A 150 1.23 7.32 1.58
CA LEU A 150 2.05 6.14 1.35
C LEU A 150 1.55 5.02 2.27
N ARG A 151 0.49 4.32 1.85
CA ARG A 151 0.49 2.88 2.12
C ARG A 151 1.60 2.35 1.23
N GLU A 152 2.63 1.73 1.81
CA GLU A 152 3.43 0.75 1.10
C GLU A 152 2.42 -0.27 0.54
N THR A 153 1.95 -0.06 -0.69
CA THR A 153 1.53 -1.16 -1.54
C THR A 153 2.74 -2.07 -1.49
N GLY A 154 2.61 -3.21 -0.80
CA GLY A 154 3.64 -4.23 -0.78
C GLY A 154 4.14 -4.34 -2.20
N GLY A 155 5.42 -4.00 -2.39
CA GLY A 155 5.92 -3.45 -3.66
C GLY A 155 5.29 -4.13 -4.84
N GLN A 156 4.74 -3.35 -5.79
CA GLN A 156 4.21 -3.87 -7.05
C GLN A 156 5.07 -5.06 -7.46
N LEU A 157 4.47 -6.26 -7.49
CA LEU A 157 5.18 -7.46 -7.92
C LEU A 157 5.42 -7.29 -9.41
N VAL A 158 6.46 -6.55 -9.76
CA VAL A 158 6.86 -6.38 -11.15
C VAL A 158 7.33 -7.77 -11.60
N PRO A 159 6.73 -8.34 -12.66
CA PRO A 159 7.21 -9.59 -13.22
C PRO A 159 8.72 -9.48 -13.46
N LEU A 160 9.49 -10.51 -13.09
CA LEU A 160 10.95 -10.46 -13.22
C LEU A 160 11.39 -10.09 -14.64
N ARG A 161 10.62 -10.48 -15.66
CA ARG A 161 10.85 -10.11 -17.06
C ARG A 161 10.78 -8.60 -17.28
N ASP A 162 9.82 -7.91 -16.68
CA ASP A 162 9.62 -6.47 -16.85
C ASP A 162 10.64 -5.69 -16.04
N ALA A 163 10.99 -6.16 -14.85
CA ALA A 163 12.09 -5.61 -14.05
C ALA A 163 13.44 -5.78 -14.76
N LEU A 164 13.68 -6.94 -15.40
CA LEU A 164 14.86 -7.17 -16.23
C LEU A 164 14.86 -6.28 -17.47
N GLY A 165 13.71 -6.10 -18.12
CA GLY A 165 13.57 -5.18 -19.26
C GLY A 165 13.96 -3.76 -18.87
N GLN A 166 13.41 -3.24 -17.78
CA GLN A 166 13.78 -1.92 -17.25
C GLN A 166 15.27 -1.83 -16.88
N ALA A 167 15.84 -2.87 -16.27
CA ALA A 167 17.26 -2.92 -15.94
C ALA A 167 18.15 -2.91 -17.20
N PHE A 168 17.77 -3.63 -18.25
CA PHE A 168 18.49 -3.61 -19.53
C PHE A 168 18.37 -2.25 -20.22
N ASP A 169 17.19 -1.65 -20.25
CA ASP A 169 16.99 -0.29 -20.79
C ASP A 169 17.85 0.73 -20.04
N GLN A 170 17.99 0.56 -18.73
CA GLN A 170 18.84 1.42 -17.89
C GLN A 170 20.33 1.20 -18.21
N ILE A 171 20.79 -0.05 -18.38
CA ILE A 171 22.17 -0.36 -18.80
C ILE A 171 22.46 0.20 -20.20
N ASP A 172 21.52 0.08 -21.14
CA ASP A 172 21.66 0.62 -22.49
C ASP A 172 21.69 2.16 -22.46
N ALA A 173 20.87 2.81 -21.63
CA ALA A 173 20.92 4.26 -21.45
C ALA A 173 22.27 4.71 -20.86
N LEU A 174 22.79 3.97 -19.88
CA LEU A 174 24.12 4.23 -19.28
C LEU A 174 25.26 3.99 -20.26
N SER A 175 25.12 3.05 -21.20
CA SER A 175 26.13 2.78 -22.22
C SER A 175 26.28 3.90 -23.26
N ARG A 176 25.24 4.74 -23.42
CA ARG A 176 25.20 5.86 -24.38
C ARG A 176 25.71 7.18 -23.81
N ILE A 177 25.87 7.28 -22.49
CA ILE A 177 26.32 8.49 -21.80
C ILE A 177 27.83 8.33 -21.54
N SER A 178 28.64 9.26 -22.04
CA SER A 178 30.10 9.23 -21.82
C SER A 178 30.50 9.60 -20.39
N GLU A 179 29.57 10.13 -19.60
CA GLU A 179 29.74 10.57 -18.21
C GLU A 179 29.07 9.58 -17.24
N LEU A 180 29.70 9.36 -16.08
CA LEU A 180 29.16 8.48 -15.06
C LEU A 180 27.82 9.07 -14.52
N PRO A 181 26.75 8.26 -14.37
CA PRO A 181 25.47 8.72 -13.85
C PRO A 181 25.60 9.15 -12.38
N GLY A 182 24.79 10.11 -11.93
CA GLY A 182 24.78 10.55 -10.53
C GLY A 182 25.52 11.86 -10.28
N THR A 183 25.60 12.28 -9.01
CA THR A 183 26.24 13.54 -8.60
C THR A 183 27.72 13.31 -8.29
N PRO A 184 28.66 13.96 -8.99
CA PRO A 184 30.09 13.77 -8.74
C PRO A 184 30.46 14.30 -7.36
N SER A 185 31.39 13.61 -6.70
CA SER A 185 31.97 14.04 -5.42
C SER A 185 33.05 15.11 -5.61
N GLY A 186 33.51 15.36 -6.84
CA GLY A 186 34.62 16.27 -7.14
C GLY A 186 36.01 15.67 -6.91
N LEU A 187 36.08 14.41 -6.46
CA LEU A 187 37.32 13.65 -6.30
C LEU A 187 37.35 12.59 -7.40
N ILE A 188 38.08 12.87 -8.48
CA ILE A 188 38.10 12.07 -9.71
C ILE A 188 38.32 10.57 -9.44
N ASP A 189 39.28 10.23 -8.58
CA ASP A 189 39.58 8.84 -8.25
C ASP A 189 38.46 8.14 -7.47
N LEU A 190 37.71 8.90 -6.66
CA LEU A 190 36.57 8.39 -5.90
C LEU A 190 35.36 8.22 -6.81
N ASP A 191 35.10 9.20 -7.67
CA ASP A 191 34.03 9.19 -8.67
C ASP A 191 34.18 8.02 -9.65
N HIS A 192 35.39 7.74 -10.11
CA HIS A 192 35.67 6.56 -10.95
C HIS A 192 35.44 5.23 -10.24
N ARG A 193 35.64 5.17 -8.91
CA ARG A 193 35.47 3.94 -8.12
C ARG A 193 34.03 3.71 -7.69
N LEU A 194 33.30 4.77 -7.38
CA LEU A 194 31.91 4.71 -6.92
C LEU A 194 30.90 4.82 -8.06
N GLY A 195 31.32 5.35 -9.22
CA GLY A 195 30.41 5.74 -10.28
C GLY A 195 29.51 6.90 -9.87
N ASN A 196 30.10 7.92 -9.22
CA ASN A 196 29.41 9.07 -8.59
C ASN A 196 28.41 8.69 -7.47
N PHE A 197 27.82 9.70 -6.84
CA PHE A 197 26.75 9.51 -5.85
C PHE A 197 25.40 9.28 -6.52
N GLN A 198 24.74 8.18 -6.17
CA GLN A 198 23.45 7.77 -6.69
C GLN A 198 22.30 8.25 -5.80
N ALA A 199 21.21 8.69 -6.42
CA ALA A 199 20.01 9.09 -5.69
C ALA A 199 19.40 7.88 -4.94
N GLY A 200 19.01 8.09 -3.68
CA GLY A 200 18.41 7.04 -2.83
C GLY A 200 19.41 6.13 -2.09
N ALA A 201 20.72 6.27 -2.33
CA ALA A 201 21.75 5.56 -1.58
C ALA A 201 22.20 6.32 -0.32
N LEU A 202 22.50 5.58 0.75
CA LEU A 202 23.11 6.12 1.98
C LEU A 202 24.63 5.93 1.94
N TYR A 203 25.37 7.04 1.94
CA TYR A 203 26.83 7.04 2.00
C TYR A 203 27.30 7.39 3.41
N VAL A 204 28.17 6.56 4.00
CA VAL A 204 28.67 6.77 5.37
C VAL A 204 30.17 7.10 5.33
N LEU A 205 30.54 8.30 5.81
CA LEU A 205 31.93 8.71 5.96
C LEU A 205 32.41 8.51 7.41
N ALA A 206 33.21 7.47 7.63
CA ALA A 206 33.76 7.13 8.95
C ALA A 206 35.28 7.32 9.01
N ALA A 207 35.76 8.08 9.99
CA ALA A 207 37.18 8.24 10.27
C ALA A 207 37.41 8.52 11.77
N ARG A 208 38.63 8.27 12.27
CA ARG A 208 39.01 8.61 13.66
C ARG A 208 38.94 10.13 13.91
N PRO A 209 38.75 10.58 15.16
CA PRO A 209 38.81 12.01 15.50
C PRO A 209 40.12 12.65 15.03
N GLY A 210 40.03 13.84 14.42
CA GLY A 210 41.18 14.58 13.90
C GLY A 210 41.63 14.24 12.48
N LEU A 211 41.05 13.22 11.82
CA LEU A 211 41.46 12.80 10.45
C LEU A 211 40.76 13.56 9.30
N GLY A 212 40.14 14.70 9.57
CA GLY A 212 39.63 15.56 8.49
C GLY A 212 38.33 15.12 7.82
N LYS A 213 37.54 14.22 8.42
CA LYS A 213 36.20 13.81 7.88
C LYS A 213 35.30 15.00 7.53
N THR A 214 35.35 16.08 8.32
CA THR A 214 34.53 17.28 8.09
C THR A 214 35.07 18.09 6.92
N SER A 215 36.40 18.19 6.79
CA SER A 215 37.03 18.87 5.65
C SER A 215 36.72 18.15 4.34
N LEU A 216 36.75 16.82 4.33
CA LEU A 216 36.40 16.01 3.16
C LEU A 216 34.92 16.14 2.77
N ALA A 217 34.02 16.30 3.75
CA ALA A 217 32.58 16.45 3.49
C ALA A 217 32.17 17.86 3.00
N LEU A 218 33.05 18.85 3.12
CA LEU A 218 32.82 20.25 2.73
C LEU A 218 33.62 20.67 1.48
N THR A 219 34.41 19.75 0.92
CA THR A 219 35.13 19.96 -0.35
C THR A 219 34.17 19.75 -1.51
#